data_AF-A0A8S2SPW6-F1
#
_entry.id   AF-A0A8S2SPW6-F1
#
_cell.length_a   1.000
_cell.length_b   1.000
_cell.length_c   1.000
_cell.angle_alpha   90.00
_cell.angle_beta   90.00
_cell.angle_gamma   90.00
#
_symmetry.space_group_name_H-M   'P 1'
#
loop_
_entity.id
_entity.type
_entity.pdbx_description
1 polymer ?
#
loop_
_entity_poly.entity_id
_entity_poly.type
_entity_poly.pdbx_seq_one_letter_code
_entity_poly.pdbx_strand_id
1 'polypeptide(L)'
;LGAPADGSGINFTPGFPSYVSGHATFGGAVFGILRLFYGTDTMKFQLQSDEYNGITKDSVTNKIRPVRTRYYQSFTQAEDENFLSRIYLGVHWRLDQEA
;
A
#
# COMPACT_ATOMS: atom_id res chain seq x y z
N LEU A 1 2.52 -8.72 12.79
CA LEU A 1 2.78 -8.55 11.35
C LEU A 1 1.69 -9.31 10.58
N GLY A 2 1.42 -8.93 9.34
CA GLY A 2 0.34 -9.44 8.50
C GLY A 2 -0.41 -8.31 7.78
N ALA A 3 -1.12 -8.64 6.70
CA ALA A 3 -2.08 -7.73 6.11
C ALA A 3 -3.14 -7.36 7.16
N PRO A 4 -3.48 -6.08 7.31
CA PRO A 4 -4.46 -5.65 8.29
C PRO A 4 -5.81 -6.29 7.98
N ALA A 5 -6.44 -6.88 9.00
CA ALA A 5 -7.85 -7.15 8.92
C ALA A 5 -8.63 -5.88 9.26
N ASP A 6 -9.79 -5.73 8.63
CA ASP A 6 -10.76 -4.72 9.02
C ASP A 6 -11.72 -5.29 10.06
N GLY A 7 -12.05 -4.49 11.08
CA GLY A 7 -13.00 -4.89 12.13
C GLY A 7 -12.43 -5.94 13.08
N SER A 8 -13.16 -7.05 13.29
CA SER A 8 -12.86 -8.06 14.31
C SER A 8 -11.94 -9.21 13.85
N GLY A 9 -11.33 -9.11 12.67
CA GLY A 9 -10.42 -10.13 12.15
C GLY A 9 -9.01 -10.05 12.74
N ILE A 10 -8.21 -11.10 12.58
CA ILE A 10 -6.77 -11.04 12.92
C ILE A 10 -5.96 -10.69 11.68
N ASN A 11 -4.85 -9.97 11.84
CA ASN A 11 -3.91 -9.75 10.74
C ASN A 11 -3.46 -11.10 10.17
N PHE A 12 -3.34 -11.19 8.85
CA PHE A 12 -3.17 -12.46 8.17
C PHE A 12 -2.12 -12.40 7.05
N THR A 13 -1.56 -13.56 6.71
CA THR A 13 -0.81 -13.74 5.47
C THR A 13 -1.80 -14.16 4.39
N PRO A 14 -1.90 -13.44 3.25
CA PRO A 14 -2.81 -13.81 2.18
C PRO A 14 -2.58 -15.25 1.69
N GLY A 15 -3.67 -15.94 1.32
CA GLY A 15 -3.67 -17.38 0.98
C GLY A 15 -3.14 -17.73 -0.42
N PHE A 16 -1.99 -17.18 -0.80
CA PHE A 16 -1.33 -17.41 -2.09
C PHE A 16 0.21 -17.29 -1.96
N PRO A 17 1.00 -17.83 -2.91
CA PRO A 17 2.46 -17.70 -2.91
C PRO A 17 2.93 -16.23 -2.94
N SER A 18 4.09 -15.94 -2.34
CA SER A 18 4.58 -14.57 -2.18
C SER A 18 5.14 -13.94 -3.47
N TYR A 19 5.62 -14.73 -4.43
CA TYR A 19 6.30 -14.24 -5.63
C TYR A 19 5.41 -14.37 -6.88
N VAL A 20 5.19 -13.32 -7.69
CA VAL A 20 5.51 -11.90 -7.42
C VAL A 20 4.45 -11.25 -6.53
N SER A 21 4.77 -10.10 -5.93
CA SER A 21 3.79 -9.36 -5.14
C SER A 21 2.77 -8.65 -6.02
N GLY A 22 1.49 -9.03 -5.87
CA GLY A 22 0.41 -8.37 -6.57
C GLY A 22 0.34 -6.86 -6.30
N HIS A 23 0.68 -6.39 -5.09
CA HIS A 23 0.69 -4.94 -4.80
C HIS A 23 1.78 -4.21 -5.60
N ALA A 24 3.01 -4.73 -5.70
CA ALA A 24 4.02 -4.15 -6.58
C ALA A 24 3.56 -4.18 -8.03
N THR A 25 3.06 -5.32 -8.51
CA THR A 25 2.61 -5.44 -9.91
C THR A 25 1.51 -4.43 -10.24
N PHE A 26 0.49 -4.29 -9.38
CA PHE A 26 -0.57 -3.30 -9.59
C PHE A 26 -0.07 -1.86 -9.45
N GLY A 27 0.79 -1.59 -8.47
CA GLY A 27 1.39 -0.27 -8.27
C GLY A 27 2.19 0.16 -9.50
N GLY A 28 3.09 -0.68 -9.98
CA GLY A 28 3.91 -0.40 -11.16
C GLY A 28 3.08 -0.24 -12.44
N ALA A 29 2.04 -1.04 -12.62
CA ALA A 29 1.13 -0.88 -13.74
C ALA A 29 0.38 0.47 -13.67
N VAL A 30 -0.23 0.80 -12.53
CA VAL A 30 -1.02 2.03 -12.37
C VAL A 30 -0.15 3.27 -12.49
N PHE A 31 0.94 3.36 -11.72
CA PHE A 31 1.81 4.53 -11.75
C PHE A 31 2.62 4.62 -13.05
N GLY A 32 2.94 3.48 -13.69
CA GLY A 32 3.48 3.44 -15.04
C GLY A 32 2.53 4.07 -16.06
N ILE A 33 1.25 3.69 -16.04
CA ILE A 33 0.22 4.30 -16.90
C ILE A 33 0.07 5.79 -16.62
N LEU A 34 0.04 6.21 -15.35
CA LEU A 34 -0.08 7.62 -14.99
C LEU A 34 1.10 8.45 -15.49
N ARG A 35 2.34 7.94 -15.38
CA ARG A 35 3.53 8.58 -15.95
C ARG A 35 3.42 8.74 -17.47
N LEU A 36 2.99 7.69 -18.17
CA LEU A 36 2.80 7.74 -19.62
C LEU A 36 1.70 8.71 -20.04
N PHE A 37 0.57 8.71 -19.31
CA PHE A 37 -0.58 9.56 -19.61
C PHE A 37 -0.29 11.04 -19.41
N TYR A 38 0.32 11.40 -18.28
CA TYR A 38 0.66 12.81 -17.98
C TYR A 38 1.99 13.26 -18.60
N GLY A 39 2.79 12.33 -19.14
CA GLY A 39 4.11 12.62 -19.70
C GLY A 39 5.14 13.08 -18.65
N THR A 40 4.91 12.81 -17.36
CA THR A 40 5.77 13.22 -16.25
C THR A 40 5.63 12.31 -15.05
N ASP A 41 6.70 12.16 -14.27
CA ASP A 41 6.67 11.52 -12.95
C ASP A 41 6.43 12.52 -11.82
N THR A 42 6.79 13.79 -12.03
CA THR A 42 6.70 14.84 -11.01
C THR A 42 5.26 15.37 -10.93
N MET A 43 4.41 14.62 -10.22
CA MET A 43 3.03 14.99 -9.94
C MET A 43 2.81 15.09 -8.43
N LYS A 44 2.35 16.26 -7.97
CA LYS A 44 1.97 16.45 -6.56
C LYS A 44 0.52 16.05 -6.37
N PHE A 45 0.28 15.11 -5.47
CA PHE A 45 -1.08 14.71 -5.10
C PHE A 45 -1.14 14.27 -3.64
N GLN A 46 -2.35 14.15 -3.12
CA GLN A 46 -2.60 13.65 -1.78
C GLN A 46 -3.55 12.45 -1.84
N LEU A 47 -3.35 11.50 -0.94
CA LEU A 47 -4.18 10.31 -0.79
C LEU A 47 -4.51 10.12 0.69
N GLN A 48 -5.78 9.87 0.98
CA GLN A 48 -6.23 9.35 2.26
C GLN A 48 -6.70 7.92 2.03
N SER A 49 -6.08 6.97 2.73
CA SER A 49 -6.51 5.57 2.68
C SER A 49 -7.65 5.33 3.64
N ASP A 50 -8.58 4.45 3.26
CA ASP A 50 -9.64 3.97 4.16
C ASP A 50 -9.09 3.19 5.36
N GLU A 51 -7.86 2.69 5.27
CA GLU A 51 -7.12 2.14 6.42
C GLU A 51 -6.89 3.19 7.53
N TYR A 52 -6.83 4.48 7.17
CA TYR A 52 -6.56 5.59 8.10
C TYR A 52 -7.53 6.76 7.86
N ASN A 53 -8.82 6.45 7.91
CA ASN A 53 -9.92 7.41 7.67
C ASN A 53 -10.62 7.92 8.93
N GLY A 54 -10.19 7.53 10.14
CA GLY A 54 -10.88 7.90 11.38
C GLY A 54 -12.17 7.11 11.64
N ILE A 55 -12.42 6.04 10.86
CA ILE A 55 -13.59 5.15 11.00
C ILE A 55 -13.10 3.70 11.21
N THR A 56 -12.17 3.25 10.38
CA THR A 56 -11.61 1.89 10.42
C THR A 56 -10.94 1.62 11.77
N LYS A 57 -11.22 0.46 12.35
CA LYS A 57 -10.64 0.04 13.64
C LYS A 57 -9.45 -0.86 13.42
N ASP A 58 -8.42 -0.65 14.22
CA ASP A 58 -7.33 -1.59 14.36
C ASP A 58 -7.85 -2.89 14.97
N SER A 59 -7.60 -4.00 14.28
CA SER A 59 -8.26 -5.25 14.62
C SER A 59 -7.67 -5.95 15.85
N VAL A 60 -6.47 -5.54 16.29
CA VAL A 60 -5.81 -6.08 17.49
C VAL A 60 -6.21 -5.27 18.73
N THR A 61 -6.23 -3.95 18.62
CA THR A 61 -6.48 -3.04 19.74
C THR A 61 -7.92 -2.55 19.83
N ASN A 62 -8.71 -2.78 18.78
CA ASN A 62 -10.08 -2.27 18.58
C ASN A 62 -10.19 -0.73 18.63
N LYS A 63 -9.07 -0.02 18.52
CA LYS A 63 -9.02 1.45 18.49
C LYS A 63 -9.26 1.95 17.08
N ILE A 64 -9.95 3.08 16.94
CA ILE A 64 -10.11 3.75 15.65
C ILE A 64 -8.72 4.21 15.16
N ARG A 65 -8.35 3.82 13.93
CA ARG A 65 -7.12 4.27 13.27
C ARG A 65 -7.27 5.77 12.96
N PRO A 66 -6.29 6.62 13.30
CA PRO A 66 -6.41 8.07 13.14
C PRO A 66 -6.49 8.45 11.66
N VAL A 67 -7.08 9.62 11.37
CA VAL A 67 -7.05 10.21 10.03
C VAL A 67 -5.60 10.49 9.62
N ARG A 68 -5.17 9.93 8.49
CA ARG A 68 -3.86 10.21 7.88
C ARG A 68 -4.03 10.52 6.39
N THR A 69 -3.66 11.74 6.01
CA THR A 69 -3.50 12.12 4.61
C THR A 69 -2.03 12.11 4.25
N ARG A 70 -1.67 11.37 3.19
CA ARG A 70 -0.31 11.32 2.68
C ARG A 70 -0.17 12.21 1.46
N TYR A 71 0.91 12.99 1.43
CA TYR A 71 1.25 13.90 0.34
C TYR A 71 2.45 13.32 -0.43
N TYR A 72 2.30 13.22 -1.74
CA TYR A 72 3.30 12.67 -2.65
C TYR A 72 3.82 13.78 -3.57
N GLN A 73 5.11 13.70 -3.90
CA GLN A 73 5.79 14.62 -4.83
C GLN A 73 5.93 14.04 -6.24
N SER A 74 5.79 12.72 -6.39
CA SER A 74 5.85 12.02 -7.67
C SER A 74 5.02 10.73 -7.65
N PHE A 75 4.74 10.19 -8.84
CA PHE A 75 4.13 8.87 -8.96
C PHE A 75 5.07 7.76 -8.48
N THR A 76 6.36 7.84 -8.79
CA THR A 76 7.39 6.91 -8.29
C THR A 76 7.41 6.85 -6.76
N GLN A 77 7.28 7.99 -6.06
CA GLN A 77 7.25 7.96 -4.59
C GLN A 77 6.07 7.14 -4.06
N ALA A 78 4.89 7.28 -4.66
CA ALA A 78 3.70 6.54 -4.23
C ALA A 78 3.78 5.06 -4.60
N GLU A 79 4.38 4.74 -5.75
CA GLU A 79 4.68 3.37 -6.17
C GLU A 79 5.63 2.67 -5.19
N ASP A 80 6.74 3.33 -4.83
CA ASP A 80 7.74 2.83 -3.89
C ASP A 80 7.13 2.62 -2.49
N GLU A 81 6.33 3.58 -2.00
CA GLU A 81 5.66 3.43 -0.70
C GLU A 81 4.62 2.29 -0.73
N ASN A 82 3.92 2.07 -1.86
CA ASN A 82 3.01 0.95 -2.03
C ASN A 82 3.76 -0.40 -2.02
N PHE A 83 4.92 -0.48 -2.68
CA PHE A 83 5.84 -1.64 -2.59
C PHE A 83 6.29 -1.89 -1.15
N LEU A 84 6.91 -0.88 -0.52
CA LEU A 84 7.51 -1.00 0.81
C LEU A 84 6.48 -1.34 1.89
N SER A 85 5.21 -0.95 1.70
CA SER A 85 4.12 -1.29 2.61
C SER A 85 4.05 -2.80 2.90
N ARG A 86 4.36 -3.64 1.91
CA ARG A 86 4.27 -5.11 2.05
C ARG A 86 5.40 -5.69 2.86
N ILE A 87 6.57 -5.07 2.80
CA ILE A 87 7.73 -5.41 3.62
C ILE A 87 7.46 -5.03 5.08
N TYR A 88 6.91 -3.83 5.32
CA TYR A 88 6.56 -3.37 6.67
C TYR A 88 5.43 -4.18 7.31
N LEU A 89 4.50 -4.68 6.50
CA LEU A 89 3.49 -5.62 6.97
C LEU A 89 4.06 -7.03 7.18
N GLY A 90 5.26 -7.35 6.69
CA GLY A 90 5.89 -8.66 6.87
C GLY A 90 5.23 -9.79 6.07
N VAL A 91 4.65 -9.46 4.91
CA VAL A 91 3.91 -10.42 4.05
C VAL A 91 4.58 -10.68 2.70
N HIS A 92 5.66 -9.96 2.40
CA HIS A 92 6.48 -10.15 1.20
C HIS A 92 7.97 -9.93 1.52
N TRP A 93 8.82 -10.50 0.68
CA TRP A 93 10.26 -10.26 0.65
C TRP A 93 10.61 -9.14 -0.34
N ARG A 94 11.78 -8.51 -0.20
CA ARG A 94 12.25 -7.47 -1.14
C ARG A 94 12.28 -7.99 -2.59
N LEU A 95 12.75 -9.21 -2.77
CA LEU A 95 12.83 -9.88 -4.08
C LEU A 95 11.47 -10.11 -4.75
N ASP A 96 10.36 -10.13 -4.00
CA ASP A 96 9.02 -10.35 -4.57
C ASP A 96 8.54 -9.18 -5.44
N GLN A 97 9.31 -8.09 -5.46
CA GLN A 97 8.84 -6.75 -5.83
C GLN A 97 9.79 -6.06 -6.83
N GLU A 98 10.99 -6.61 -7.01
CA GLU A 98 12.03 -6.15 -7.95
C GLU A 98 11.93 -6.82 -9.33
N ALA A 99 10.79 -7.47 -9.63
CA ALA A 99 10.55 -8.23 -10.86
C ALA A 99 10.02 -7.37 -12.00
#